data_AF-A0A9E0EU26-F1
#
_entry.id   AF-A0A9E0EU26-F1
#
_cell.length_a   1.000
_cell.length_b   1.000
_cell.length_c   1.000
_cell.angle_alpha   90.00
_cell.angle_beta   90.00
_cell.angle_gamma   90.00
#
_symmetry.space_group_name_H-M   'P 1'
#
loop_
_entity.id
_entity.type
_entity.pdbx_description
1 polymer ?
#
loop_
_entity_poly.entity_id
_entity_poly.type
_entity_poly.pdbx_seq_one_letter_code
_entity_poly.pdbx_strand_id
1 'polypeptide(L)'
;MSLPAPALQHIFDLTVYVAAPIEAGNVNGLNSRGKRRIIPITGGTVTGHVQGKVLPGGADFQIVVSETTADLDARYMIELDNGEHIFVQNRALRRGSATDIAKLVRGEPVSPEAIYFRCVPTFEVSSPDLEWLTQSIFVGTGARFPDNVQLSIYRVA
;
A
#
# COMPACT_ATOMS: atom_id res chain seq x y z
N MET A 1 28.52 21.77 0.65
CA MET A 1 28.64 20.31 0.88
C MET A 1 27.24 19.73 0.83
N SER A 2 27.04 18.62 0.14
CA SER A 2 25.74 17.91 0.12
C SER A 2 25.66 16.96 1.30
N LEU A 3 24.48 16.89 1.94
CA LEU A 3 24.18 15.86 2.93
C LEU A 3 24.13 14.48 2.24
N PRO A 4 24.50 13.38 2.93
CA PRO A 4 24.42 12.04 2.38
C PRO A 4 22.96 11.61 2.13
N ALA A 5 22.75 10.72 1.18
CA ALA A 5 21.44 10.08 1.00
C ALA A 5 21.14 9.19 2.22
N PRO A 6 19.90 9.19 2.73
CA PRO A 6 19.52 8.29 3.82
C PRO A 6 19.54 6.84 3.34
N ALA A 7 19.88 5.92 4.23
CA ALA A 7 19.88 4.49 3.93
C ALA A 7 18.48 3.90 4.13
N LEU A 8 18.22 2.74 3.51
CA LEU A 8 16.97 1.99 3.67
C LEU A 8 17.25 0.66 4.36
N GLN A 9 16.54 0.41 5.46
CA GLN A 9 16.54 -0.87 6.16
C GLN A 9 15.22 -1.59 5.87
N HIS A 10 15.26 -2.82 5.35
CA HIS A 10 14.05 -3.64 5.20
C HIS A 10 13.49 -3.99 6.57
N ILE A 11 12.16 -3.91 6.71
CA ILE A 11 11.47 -4.12 7.98
C ILE A 11 10.53 -5.32 7.90
N PHE A 12 9.53 -5.28 7.01
CA PHE A 12 8.61 -6.38 6.82
C PHE A 12 8.02 -6.38 5.41
N ASP A 13 7.54 -7.55 5.01
CA ASP A 13 6.78 -7.76 3.79
C ASP A 13 5.30 -8.01 4.13
N LEU A 14 4.42 -7.54 3.25
CA LEU A 14 2.98 -7.73 3.34
C LEU A 14 2.48 -8.44 2.09
N THR A 15 1.57 -9.40 2.26
CA THR A 15 0.65 -9.83 1.21
C THR A 15 -0.75 -9.43 1.63
N VAL A 16 -1.36 -8.47 0.94
CA VAL A 16 -2.69 -7.92 1.26
C VAL A 16 -3.70 -8.48 0.26
N TYR A 17 -4.68 -9.23 0.76
CA TYR A 17 -5.78 -9.76 -0.05
C TYR A 17 -6.85 -8.69 -0.27
N VAL A 18 -7.39 -8.63 -1.48
CA VAL A 18 -8.36 -7.61 -1.87
C VAL A 18 -9.56 -8.19 -2.62
N ALA A 19 -10.71 -7.57 -2.43
CA ALA A 19 -11.93 -7.90 -3.16
C ALA A 19 -12.04 -7.11 -4.48
N ALA A 20 -13.14 -7.37 -5.20
CA ALA A 20 -13.50 -6.60 -6.39
C ALA A 20 -13.65 -5.10 -6.06
N PRO A 21 -13.23 -4.20 -6.96
CA PRO A 21 -13.43 -2.76 -6.79
C PRO A 21 -14.90 -2.37 -6.66
N ILE A 22 -15.19 -1.47 -5.74
CA ILE A 22 -16.45 -0.71 -5.71
C ILE A 22 -16.20 0.59 -6.49
N GLU A 23 -16.89 0.78 -7.61
CA GLU A 23 -16.68 1.93 -8.50
C GLU A 23 -17.74 3.01 -8.31
N ALA A 24 -17.29 4.26 -8.14
CA ALA A 24 -18.15 5.44 -8.17
C ALA A 24 -18.11 6.16 -9.54
N GLY A 25 -17.13 5.83 -10.39
CA GLY A 25 -16.92 6.52 -11.67
C GLY A 25 -16.20 7.87 -11.52
N ASN A 26 -16.44 8.79 -12.46
CA ASN A 26 -15.81 10.10 -12.46
C ASN A 26 -16.33 10.98 -11.32
N VAL A 27 -15.41 11.55 -10.53
CA VAL A 27 -15.73 12.47 -9.43
C VAL A 27 -14.96 13.78 -9.55
N ASN A 28 -15.54 14.84 -8.99
CA ASN A 28 -14.90 16.15 -8.82
C ASN A 28 -15.22 16.65 -7.40
N GLY A 29 -14.20 16.82 -6.58
CA GLY A 29 -14.30 17.37 -5.24
C GLY A 29 -13.24 18.44 -5.00
N LEU A 30 -13.29 19.09 -3.83
CA LEU A 30 -12.42 20.23 -3.47
C LEU A 30 -10.93 19.96 -3.77
N ASN A 31 -10.45 18.76 -3.43
CA ASN A 31 -9.05 18.35 -3.58
C ASN A 31 -8.87 17.08 -4.43
N SER A 32 -9.88 16.65 -5.21
CA SER A 32 -9.79 15.39 -5.96
C SER A 32 -10.51 15.44 -7.30
N ARG A 33 -9.88 14.90 -8.35
CA ARG A 33 -10.44 14.71 -9.68
C ARG A 33 -9.94 13.40 -10.28
N GLY A 34 -10.82 12.67 -10.94
CA GLY A 34 -10.50 11.38 -11.60
C GLY A 34 -11.59 10.34 -11.40
N LYS A 35 -11.29 9.06 -11.66
CA LYS A 35 -12.21 7.95 -11.39
C LYS A 35 -12.00 7.46 -9.96
N ARG A 36 -13.04 7.52 -9.13
CA ARG A 36 -13.02 7.03 -7.75
C ARG A 36 -13.39 5.56 -7.70
N ARG A 37 -12.58 4.77 -7.00
CA ARG A 37 -12.91 3.40 -6.60
C ARG A 37 -12.40 3.10 -5.20
N ILE A 38 -13.06 2.15 -4.54
CA ILE A 38 -12.68 1.64 -3.23
C ILE A 38 -12.35 0.16 -3.41
N ILE A 39 -11.18 -0.27 -2.95
CA ILE A 39 -10.74 -1.66 -3.01
C ILE A 39 -10.81 -2.24 -1.60
N PRO A 40 -11.82 -3.06 -1.26
CA PRO A 40 -11.92 -3.65 0.07
C PRO A 40 -10.73 -4.56 0.37
N ILE A 41 -10.14 -4.42 1.55
CA ILE A 41 -9.08 -5.30 2.06
C ILE A 41 -9.75 -6.40 2.88
N THR A 42 -9.52 -7.65 2.48
CA THR A 42 -10.20 -8.83 3.03
C THR A 42 -9.31 -9.66 3.95
N GLY A 43 -8.03 -9.31 4.04
CA GLY A 43 -7.08 -9.93 4.94
C GLY A 43 -5.67 -9.88 4.37
N GLY A 44 -4.80 -10.76 4.86
CA GLY A 44 -3.42 -10.82 4.40
C GLY A 44 -2.45 -11.34 5.45
N THR A 45 -1.17 -11.31 5.13
CA THR A 45 -0.08 -11.73 6.01
C THR A 45 0.96 -10.61 6.14
N VAL A 46 1.65 -10.58 7.28
CA VAL A 46 2.86 -9.77 7.49
C VAL A 46 3.98 -10.66 8.01
N THR A 47 5.19 -10.51 7.46
CA THR A 47 6.37 -11.30 7.83
C THR A 47 7.61 -10.39 7.88
N GLY A 48 8.46 -10.56 8.88
CA GLY A 48 9.70 -9.78 9.03
C GLY A 48 9.99 -9.45 10.49
N HIS A 49 10.33 -8.18 10.77
CA HIS A 49 10.53 -7.68 12.15
C HIS A 49 9.24 -7.74 12.99
N VAL A 50 8.09 -7.79 12.33
CA VAL A 50 6.79 -8.10 12.94
C VAL A 50 6.15 -9.25 12.16
N GLN A 51 5.37 -10.07 12.85
CA GLN A 51 4.73 -11.27 12.30
C GLN A 51 3.25 -11.29 12.69
N GLY A 52 2.37 -11.58 11.72
CA GLY A 52 0.93 -11.58 11.95
C GLY A 52 0.09 -11.63 10.68
N LYS A 53 -1.12 -11.09 10.78
CA LYS A 53 -2.12 -11.07 9.72
C LYS A 53 -2.71 -9.67 9.52
N VAL A 54 -3.08 -9.36 8.28
CA VAL A 54 -3.91 -8.19 7.98
C VAL A 54 -5.37 -8.58 8.26
N LEU A 55 -6.12 -7.71 8.93
CA LEU A 55 -7.51 -7.96 9.29
C LEU A 55 -8.49 -7.56 8.18
N PRO A 56 -9.62 -8.27 8.03
CA PRO A 56 -10.73 -7.82 7.20
C PRO A 56 -11.41 -6.60 7.85
N GLY A 57 -11.39 -5.46 7.19
CA GLY A 57 -12.00 -4.23 7.73
C GLY A 57 -11.45 -2.92 7.17
N GLY A 58 -10.35 -3.00 6.41
CA GLY A 58 -9.78 -1.86 5.72
C GLY A 58 -10.23 -1.75 4.26
N ALA A 59 -9.79 -0.69 3.60
CA ALA A 59 -9.91 -0.52 2.16
C ALA A 59 -8.83 0.42 1.62
N ASP A 60 -8.61 0.37 0.31
CA ASP A 60 -7.84 1.35 -0.44
C ASP A 60 -8.76 2.31 -1.21
N PHE A 61 -8.72 3.59 -0.83
CA PHE A 61 -9.53 4.66 -1.37
C PHE A 61 -8.80 5.34 -2.54
N GLN A 62 -8.84 4.69 -3.70
CA GLN A 62 -8.08 5.12 -4.87
C GLN A 62 -8.75 6.25 -5.66
N ILE A 63 -7.93 7.11 -6.25
CA ILE A 63 -8.28 7.95 -7.40
C ILE A 63 -7.42 7.51 -8.59
N VAL A 64 -8.05 7.06 -9.67
CA VAL A 64 -7.39 6.92 -10.96
C VAL A 64 -7.36 8.30 -11.62
N VAL A 65 -6.18 8.91 -11.59
CA VAL A 65 -5.93 10.29 -12.05
C VAL A 65 -5.87 10.35 -13.58
N SER A 66 -5.35 9.29 -14.21
CA SER A 66 -5.27 9.14 -15.66
C SER A 66 -5.27 7.66 -16.04
N GLU A 67 -5.32 7.36 -17.34
CA GLU A 67 -5.19 5.99 -17.87
C GLU A 67 -3.88 5.30 -17.47
N THR A 68 -2.87 6.05 -17.01
CA THR A 68 -1.56 5.53 -16.63
C THR A 68 -1.22 5.66 -15.15
N THR A 69 -2.04 6.36 -14.36
CA THR A 69 -1.67 6.80 -13.00
C THR A 69 -2.84 6.66 -12.01
N ALA A 70 -2.55 6.09 -10.84
CA ALA A 70 -3.45 6.05 -9.70
C ALA A 70 -2.77 6.57 -8.44
N ASP A 71 -3.53 7.33 -7.65
CA ASP A 71 -3.22 7.76 -6.28
C ASP A 71 -4.02 6.88 -5.31
N LEU A 72 -3.32 6.31 -4.32
CA LEU A 72 -3.81 5.29 -3.42
C LEU A 72 -3.76 5.79 -1.96
N ASP A 73 -4.73 5.36 -1.16
CA ASP A 73 -4.87 5.68 0.26
C ASP A 73 -5.49 4.47 0.96
N ALA A 74 -4.63 3.51 1.32
CA ALA A 74 -5.06 2.31 2.01
C ALA A 74 -5.09 2.54 3.52
N ARG A 75 -6.19 2.14 4.17
CA ARG A 75 -6.34 2.21 5.63
C ARG A 75 -6.84 0.87 6.12
N TYR A 76 -6.08 0.23 7.01
CA TYR A 76 -6.36 -1.12 7.49
C TYR A 76 -5.66 -1.40 8.82
N MET A 77 -5.94 -2.57 9.40
CA MET A 77 -5.36 -3.02 10.65
C MET A 77 -4.54 -4.30 10.42
N ILE A 78 -3.43 -4.42 11.13
CA ILE A 78 -2.65 -5.65 11.27
C ILE A 78 -2.81 -6.12 12.72
N GLU A 79 -3.06 -7.41 12.91
CA GLU A 79 -2.99 -8.11 14.20
C GLU A 79 -1.74 -8.99 14.19
N LEU A 80 -0.85 -8.75 15.13
CA LEU A 80 0.37 -9.53 15.33
C LEU A 80 0.08 -10.84 16.07
N ASP A 81 0.97 -11.82 15.95
CA ASP A 81 0.79 -13.15 16.59
C ASP A 81 0.68 -13.08 18.12
N ASN A 82 1.21 -12.02 18.74
CA ASN A 82 1.11 -11.76 20.17
C ASN A 82 -0.17 -11.00 20.58
N GLY A 83 -1.07 -10.71 19.63
CA GLY A 83 -2.33 -10.00 19.85
C GLY A 83 -2.23 -8.47 19.83
N GLU A 84 -1.04 -7.91 19.58
CA GLU A 84 -0.86 -6.47 19.39
C GLU A 84 -1.36 -6.02 18.02
N HIS A 85 -1.70 -4.75 17.90
CA HIS A 85 -2.30 -4.19 16.69
C HIS A 85 -1.50 -3.01 16.14
N ILE A 86 -1.45 -2.93 14.81
CA ILE A 86 -0.89 -1.81 14.06
C ILE A 86 -1.95 -1.31 13.09
N PHE A 87 -2.43 -0.09 13.29
CA PHE A 87 -3.21 0.61 12.26
C PHE A 87 -2.26 1.19 11.23
N VAL A 88 -2.57 0.95 9.96
CA VAL A 88 -1.76 1.40 8.82
C VAL A 88 -2.58 2.39 8.00
N GLN A 89 -2.01 3.58 7.77
CA GLN A 89 -2.40 4.42 6.65
C GLN A 89 -1.27 4.43 5.63
N ASN A 90 -1.54 3.97 4.40
CA ASN A 90 -0.54 3.82 3.36
C ASN A 90 -0.92 4.62 2.12
N ARG A 91 -0.22 5.73 1.91
CA ARG A 91 -0.34 6.53 0.70
C ARG A 91 0.61 5.98 -0.36
N ALA A 92 0.13 5.85 -1.59
CA ALA A 92 0.93 5.30 -2.68
C ALA A 92 0.67 5.96 -4.03
N LEU A 93 1.71 5.98 -4.85
CA LEU A 93 1.63 6.30 -6.27
C LEU A 93 1.85 5.02 -7.07
N ARG A 94 0.90 4.70 -7.96
CA ARG A 94 1.08 3.66 -8.96
C ARG A 94 1.00 4.24 -10.37
N ARG A 95 2.05 4.04 -11.17
CA ARG A 95 2.15 4.50 -12.56
C ARG A 95 2.84 3.48 -13.44
N GLY A 96 2.39 3.36 -14.70
CA GLY A 96 3.03 2.51 -15.71
C GLY A 96 2.79 3.04 -17.11
N SER A 97 3.28 2.33 -18.14
CA SER A 97 2.89 2.61 -19.52
C SER A 97 1.39 2.31 -19.72
N ALA A 98 0.75 2.94 -20.71
CA ALA A 98 -0.67 2.65 -21.01
C ALA A 98 -0.90 1.17 -21.31
N THR A 99 0.05 0.53 -22.01
CA THR A 99 0.02 -0.89 -22.31
C THR A 99 0.05 -1.74 -21.04
N ASP A 100 0.97 -1.45 -20.11
CA ASP A 100 1.13 -2.25 -18.89
C ASP A 100 -0.02 -2.04 -17.91
N ILE A 101 -0.53 -0.81 -17.79
CA ILE A 101 -1.72 -0.54 -16.97
C ILE A 101 -2.95 -1.25 -17.55
N ALA A 102 -3.12 -1.25 -18.88
CA ALA A 102 -4.22 -1.97 -19.51
C ALA A 102 -4.15 -3.49 -19.26
N LYS A 103 -2.95 -4.08 -19.26
CA LYS A 103 -2.72 -5.48 -18.86
C LYS A 103 -3.13 -5.73 -17.41
N LEU A 104 -2.69 -4.88 -16.48
CA LEU A 104 -3.08 -4.96 -15.07
C LEU A 104 -4.59 -4.89 -14.87
N VAL A 105 -5.29 -4.01 -15.61
CA VAL A 105 -6.76 -3.88 -15.54
C VAL A 105 -7.45 -5.16 -15.99
N ARG A 106 -6.91 -5.86 -16.99
CA ARG A 106 -7.41 -7.16 -17.47
C ARG A 106 -6.98 -8.34 -16.60
N GLY A 107 -6.21 -8.10 -15.53
CA GLY A 107 -5.68 -9.17 -14.66
C GLY A 107 -4.56 -9.98 -15.30
N GLU A 108 -3.97 -9.50 -16.41
CA GLU A 108 -2.83 -10.15 -17.04
C GLU A 108 -1.55 -9.94 -16.20
N PRO A 109 -0.63 -10.92 -16.17
CA PRO A 109 0.66 -10.76 -15.51
C PRO A 109 1.45 -9.59 -16.09
N VAL A 110 1.95 -8.73 -15.21
CA VAL A 110 2.87 -7.63 -15.54
C VAL A 110 4.04 -7.71 -14.58
N SER A 111 5.26 -7.58 -15.11
CA SER A 111 6.46 -7.52 -14.25
C SER A 111 6.32 -6.36 -13.26
N PRO A 112 6.55 -6.57 -11.95
CA PRO A 112 6.54 -5.49 -10.97
C PRO A 112 7.49 -4.35 -11.32
N GLU A 113 8.61 -4.63 -11.99
CA GLU A 113 9.60 -3.63 -12.40
C GLU A 113 9.09 -2.69 -13.50
N ALA A 114 8.12 -3.13 -14.31
CA ALA A 114 7.48 -2.31 -15.33
C ALA A 114 6.50 -1.28 -14.73
N ILE A 115 6.18 -1.41 -13.44
CA ILE A 115 5.22 -0.57 -12.74
C ILE A 115 5.94 0.20 -11.64
N TYR A 116 5.94 1.53 -11.75
CA TYR A 116 6.30 2.36 -10.62
C TYR A 116 5.20 2.25 -9.57
N PHE A 117 5.46 1.54 -8.48
CA PHE A 117 4.55 1.45 -7.34
C PHE A 117 5.36 1.67 -6.07
N ARG A 118 5.23 2.88 -5.50
CA ARG A 118 5.92 3.30 -4.28
C ARG A 118 4.93 3.85 -3.27
N CYS A 119 5.19 3.57 -2.01
CA CYS A 119 4.29 3.92 -0.92
C CYS A 119 5.03 4.53 0.26
N VAL A 120 4.30 5.25 1.12
CA VAL A 120 4.78 5.91 2.33
C VAL A 120 3.78 5.59 3.44
N PRO A 121 3.93 4.43 4.12
CA PRO A 121 3.04 4.06 5.20
C PRO A 121 3.37 4.83 6.48
N THR A 122 2.33 5.12 7.25
CA THR A 122 2.39 5.60 8.64
C THR A 122 1.65 4.63 9.54
N PHE A 123 2.07 4.57 10.81
CA PHE A 123 1.61 3.56 11.75
C PHE A 123 1.10 4.20 13.04
N GLU A 124 0.00 3.65 13.56
CA GLU A 124 -0.44 3.82 14.95
C GLU A 124 -0.44 2.44 15.61
N VAL A 125 -0.02 2.35 16.87
CA VAL A 125 0.28 1.07 17.51
C VAL A 125 -0.44 0.93 18.85
N SER A 126 -0.81 -0.30 19.21
CA SER A 126 -1.53 -0.59 20.46
C SER A 126 -0.62 -0.84 21.68
N SER A 127 0.70 -0.89 21.50
CA SER A 127 1.67 -1.31 22.52
C SER A 127 2.94 -0.47 22.47
N PRO A 128 3.57 -0.14 23.63
CA PRO A 128 4.86 0.52 23.69
C PRO A 128 6.00 -0.25 22.97
N ASP A 129 5.91 -1.59 22.93
CA ASP A 129 6.94 -2.43 22.27
C ASP A 129 7.02 -2.17 20.76
N LEU A 130 5.97 -1.57 20.18
CA LEU A 130 5.87 -1.20 18.76
C LEU A 130 6.12 0.28 18.50
N GLU A 131 6.43 1.10 19.52
CA GLU A 131 6.56 2.55 19.39
C GLU A 131 7.62 2.97 18.37
N TRP A 132 8.65 2.14 18.15
CA TRP A 132 9.66 2.39 17.12
C TRP A 132 9.09 2.52 15.70
N LEU A 133 7.89 1.98 15.42
CA LEU A 133 7.19 2.16 14.13
C LEU A 133 6.64 3.58 13.96
N THR A 134 6.44 4.35 15.03
CA THR A 134 5.87 5.70 14.97
C THR A 134 6.95 6.79 14.95
N GLN A 135 8.20 6.41 15.21
CA GLN A 135 9.35 7.30 15.38
C GLN A 135 10.25 7.36 14.14
N SER A 136 9.79 6.91 12.98
CA SER A 136 10.58 6.88 11.75
C SER A 136 9.72 7.10 10.51
N ILE A 137 10.37 7.53 9.42
CA ILE A 137 9.75 7.56 8.10
C ILE A 137 9.93 6.19 7.45
N PHE A 138 8.88 5.73 6.79
CA PHE A 138 8.88 4.48 6.05
C PHE A 138 8.53 4.73 4.59
N VAL A 139 9.15 3.92 3.73
CA VAL A 139 8.84 3.86 2.30
C VAL A 139 8.66 2.41 1.91
N GLY A 140 7.95 2.16 0.81
CA GLY A 140 7.76 0.80 0.33
C GLY A 140 7.72 0.68 -1.18
N THR A 141 8.00 -0.53 -1.64
CA THR A 141 7.79 -0.96 -3.02
C THR A 141 6.60 -1.90 -3.06
N GLY A 142 5.72 -1.72 -4.05
CA GLY A 142 4.55 -2.57 -4.22
C GLY A 142 4.52 -3.33 -5.54
N ALA A 143 3.80 -4.45 -5.55
CA ALA A 143 3.44 -5.21 -6.73
C ALA A 143 1.94 -5.53 -6.68
N ARG A 144 1.25 -5.36 -7.81
CA ARG A 144 -0.18 -5.65 -7.92
C ARG A 144 -0.39 -6.97 -8.67
N PHE A 145 -1.09 -7.89 -8.03
CA PHE A 145 -1.59 -9.14 -8.62
C PHE A 145 -3.11 -9.08 -8.77
N PRO A 146 -3.80 -10.06 -9.35
CA PRO A 146 -5.27 -10.00 -9.50
C PRO A 146 -6.03 -9.92 -8.18
N ASP A 147 -5.70 -10.78 -7.22
CA ASP A 147 -6.39 -10.99 -5.95
C ASP A 147 -5.65 -10.42 -4.73
N ASN A 148 -4.41 -9.95 -4.91
CA ASN A 148 -3.59 -9.43 -3.83
C ASN A 148 -2.66 -8.28 -4.25
N VAL A 149 -2.08 -7.63 -3.26
CA VAL A 149 -1.01 -6.66 -3.38
C VAL A 149 0.13 -7.10 -2.46
N GLN A 150 1.34 -7.18 -3.01
CA GLN A 150 2.53 -7.43 -2.21
C GLN A 150 3.27 -6.12 -1.97
N LEU A 151 3.76 -5.91 -0.75
CA LEU A 151 4.54 -4.73 -0.38
C LEU A 151 5.79 -5.16 0.37
N SER A 152 6.92 -4.52 0.08
CA SER A 152 8.12 -4.56 0.92
C SER A 152 8.32 -3.19 1.55
N ILE A 153 8.33 -3.14 2.88
CA ILE A 153 8.41 -1.89 3.67
C ILE A 153 9.81 -1.72 4.24
N TYR A 154 10.32 -0.50 4.12
CA TYR A 154 11.66 -0.10 4.53
C TYR A 154 11.58 1.11 5.46
N ARG A 155 12.36 1.09 6.53
CA ARG A 155 12.63 2.26 7.37
C ARG A 155 13.72 3.10 6.74
N VAL A 156 13.52 4.41 6.72
CA VAL A 156 14.56 5.39 6.38
C VAL A 156 15.46 5.57 7.61
N ALA A 157 16.76 5.29 7.47
CA ALA A 157 17.77 5.34 8.53
C ALA A 157 18.54 6.65 8.58
#